data_AF-A0A7Z9WRR6-F1
#
_entry.id   AF-A0A7Z9WRR6-F1
#
_cell.length_a   1.000
_cell.length_b   1.000
_cell.length_c   1.000
_cell.angle_alpha   90.00
_cell.angle_beta   90.00
_cell.angle_gamma   90.00
#
_symmetry.space_group_name_H-M   'P 1'
#
loop_
_entity.id
_entity.type
_entity.pdbx_description
1 polymer ?
#
loop_
_entity_poly.entity_id
_entity_poly.type
_entity_poly.pdbx_seq_one_letter_code
_entity_poly.pdbx_strand_id
1 'polypeptide(L)'
;MFFILLLSACSHYPMGMDEKTWKALPSEKKAELLAQEARLKHQQRLAALRAQTAQAKAQAEVEKARLAALQALYRRLAYGELIQVSFSGGEGYFYRYKPILPNSFMLPIGTIQLIRLQSTSGEPLELWAGYSPGKLLLCSEKPDHLERFNPRACTVVIDHHWERGQSYRITVPRPWNKKRPLLKNVHLHVKYPPIRPADRCR
;
A
#
# COMPACT_ATOMS: atom_id res chain seq x y z
N MET A 1 -34.46 -31.26 -24.89
CA MET A 1 -34.67 -31.55 -23.46
C MET A 1 -34.29 -30.30 -22.68
N PHE A 2 -35.30 -29.51 -22.32
CA PHE A 2 -35.15 -28.15 -21.78
C PHE A 2 -35.09 -28.23 -20.25
N PHE A 3 -33.92 -27.95 -19.67
CA PHE A 3 -33.68 -28.02 -18.23
C PHE A 3 -34.16 -26.70 -17.59
N ILE A 4 -35.38 -26.69 -17.06
CA ILE A 4 -35.97 -25.54 -16.35
C ILE A 4 -35.31 -25.46 -14.96
N LEU A 5 -34.37 -24.53 -14.81
CA LEU A 5 -33.83 -24.09 -13.52
C LEU A 5 -34.93 -23.33 -12.77
N LEU A 6 -35.58 -24.00 -11.83
CA LEU A 6 -36.50 -23.39 -10.86
C LEU A 6 -35.70 -22.44 -9.94
N LEU A 7 -35.84 -21.15 -10.18
CA LEU A 7 -35.43 -20.07 -9.29
C LEU A 7 -36.26 -20.16 -7.99
N SER A 8 -35.68 -20.73 -6.93
CA SER A 8 -36.21 -20.59 -5.57
C SER A 8 -36.03 -19.14 -5.12
N ALA A 9 -37.03 -18.30 -5.36
CA ALA A 9 -37.12 -16.98 -4.77
C ALA A 9 -37.27 -17.14 -3.24
N CYS A 10 -36.18 -16.97 -2.50
CA CYS A 10 -36.20 -16.91 -1.05
C CYS A 10 -36.98 -15.64 -0.63
N SER A 11 -38.27 -15.81 -0.31
CA SER A 11 -39.09 -14.76 0.28
C SER A 11 -38.57 -14.47 1.70
N HIS A 12 -37.99 -13.29 1.88
CA HIS A 12 -37.58 -12.81 3.19
C HIS A 12 -38.71 -11.99 3.82
N TYR A 13 -39.25 -12.47 4.94
CA TYR A 13 -40.31 -11.79 5.69
C TYR A 13 -39.69 -10.91 6.79
N PRO A 14 -40.34 -9.78 7.15
CA PRO A 14 -39.76 -8.80 8.04
C PRO A 14 -39.41 -9.42 9.41
N MET A 15 -38.26 -8.99 9.96
CA MET A 15 -37.78 -9.43 11.28
C MET A 15 -37.58 -10.95 11.42
N GLY A 16 -37.37 -11.67 10.32
CA GLY A 16 -37.11 -13.12 10.34
C GLY A 16 -38.34 -13.98 10.67
N MET A 17 -39.55 -13.44 10.47
CA MET A 17 -40.81 -14.14 10.69
C MET A 17 -41.04 -15.26 9.65
N ASP A 18 -41.81 -16.29 9.99
CA ASP A 18 -42.21 -17.31 9.02
C ASP A 18 -43.42 -16.86 8.16
N GLU A 19 -43.53 -17.45 6.98
CA GLU A 19 -44.55 -17.10 5.98
C GLU A 19 -45.99 -17.29 6.48
N LYS A 20 -46.24 -18.34 7.26
CA LYS A 20 -47.60 -18.68 7.72
C LYS A 20 -48.06 -17.64 8.73
N THR A 21 -47.20 -17.28 9.67
CA THR A 21 -47.44 -16.22 10.64
C THR A 21 -47.60 -14.87 9.93
N TRP A 22 -46.75 -14.55 8.95
CA TRP A 22 -46.89 -13.32 8.18
C TRP A 22 -48.23 -13.22 7.44
N LYS A 23 -48.65 -14.29 6.75
CA LYS A 23 -49.92 -14.30 6.00
C LYS A 23 -51.13 -14.14 6.89
N ALA A 24 -51.11 -14.73 8.10
CA ALA A 24 -52.20 -14.68 9.07
C ALA A 24 -52.40 -13.30 9.74
N LEU A 25 -51.44 -12.38 9.64
CA LEU A 25 -51.56 -11.06 10.26
C LEU A 25 -52.57 -10.13 9.56
N PRO A 26 -53.32 -9.30 10.31
CA PRO A 26 -54.12 -8.21 9.77
C PRO A 26 -53.27 -7.22 8.97
N SER A 27 -53.88 -6.57 7.97
CA SER A 27 -53.20 -5.59 7.09
C SER A 27 -52.55 -4.44 7.86
N GLU A 28 -53.23 -3.92 8.88
CA GLU A 28 -52.70 -2.85 9.75
C GLU A 28 -51.45 -3.29 10.51
N LYS A 29 -51.44 -4.52 11.04
CA LYS A 29 -50.28 -5.06 11.77
C LYS A 29 -49.10 -5.32 10.85
N LYS A 30 -49.35 -5.73 9.60
CA LYS A 30 -48.31 -5.87 8.57
C LYS A 30 -47.64 -4.53 8.26
N ALA A 31 -48.43 -3.46 8.10
CA ALA A 31 -47.90 -2.11 7.85
C ALA A 31 -47.02 -1.61 9.02
N GLU A 32 -47.46 -1.84 10.26
CA GLU A 32 -46.70 -1.47 11.47
C GLU A 32 -45.34 -2.19 11.53
N LEU A 33 -45.31 -3.50 11.31
CA LEU A 33 -44.08 -4.29 11.36
C LEU A 33 -43.09 -3.90 10.25
N LEU A 34 -43.58 -3.60 9.03
CA LEU A 34 -42.74 -3.09 7.95
C LEU A 34 -42.15 -1.71 8.29
N ALA A 35 -42.95 -0.83 8.90
CA ALA A 35 -42.47 0.48 9.34
C ALA A 35 -41.41 0.35 10.45
N GLN A 36 -41.59 -0.59 11.38
CA GLN A 36 -40.62 -0.88 12.44
C GLN A 36 -39.32 -1.43 11.88
N GLU A 37 -39.40 -2.39 10.96
CA GLU A 37 -38.21 -2.96 10.32
C GLU A 37 -37.45 -1.91 9.50
N ALA A 38 -38.16 -1.04 8.76
CA ALA A 38 -37.55 0.07 8.03
C ALA A 38 -36.81 1.02 8.97
N ARG A 39 -37.37 1.34 10.14
CA ARG A 39 -36.72 2.16 11.17
C ARG A 39 -35.45 1.49 11.71
N LEU A 40 -35.52 0.19 12.04
CA LEU A 40 -34.35 -0.56 12.53
C LEU A 40 -33.24 -0.64 11.48
N LYS A 41 -33.58 -0.97 10.23
CA LYS A 41 -32.63 -0.99 9.11
C LYS A 41 -32.00 0.39 8.90
N HIS A 42 -32.78 1.46 9.01
CA HIS A 42 -32.26 2.82 8.90
C HIS A 42 -31.29 3.15 10.05
N GLN A 43 -31.63 2.82 11.29
CA GLN A 43 -30.76 3.04 12.45
C GLN A 43 -29.45 2.24 12.34
N GLN A 44 -29.52 0.97 11.94
CA GLN A 44 -28.33 0.13 11.72
C GLN A 44 -27.44 0.71 10.61
N ARG A 45 -28.04 1.18 9.51
CA ARG A 45 -27.29 1.84 8.43
C ARG A 45 -26.59 3.10 8.91
N LEU A 46 -27.26 3.93 9.71
CA LEU A 46 -26.66 5.13 10.29
C LEU A 46 -25.52 4.79 11.25
N ALA A 47 -25.68 3.77 12.10
CA ALA A 47 -24.65 3.30 13.01
C ALA A 47 -23.42 2.76 12.25
N ALA A 48 -23.64 1.95 11.22
CA ALA A 48 -22.57 1.42 10.37
C ALA A 48 -21.81 2.55 9.66
N LEU A 49 -22.52 3.55 9.12
CA LEU A 49 -21.89 4.72 8.49
C LEU A 49 -21.06 5.53 9.49
N ARG A 50 -21.56 5.73 10.72
CA ARG A 50 -20.81 6.40 11.79
C ARG A 50 -19.55 5.63 12.18
N ALA A 51 -19.64 4.31 12.30
CA ALA A 51 -18.48 3.46 12.60
C ALA A 51 -17.42 3.53 11.47
N GLN A 52 -17.86 3.42 10.22
CA GLN A 52 -16.96 3.47 9.06
C GLN A 52 -16.28 4.83 8.94
N THR A 53 -17.02 5.93 9.14
CA THR A 53 -16.45 7.29 9.12
C THR A 53 -15.49 7.53 10.29
N ALA A 54 -15.78 7.03 11.48
CA ALA A 54 -14.86 7.10 12.62
C ALA A 54 -13.56 6.32 12.35
N GLN A 55 -13.66 5.11 11.79
CA GLN A 55 -12.50 4.30 11.43
C GLN A 55 -11.64 4.98 10.35
N ALA A 56 -12.27 5.53 9.31
CA ALA A 56 -11.56 6.27 8.26
C ALA A 56 -10.84 7.51 8.82
N LYS A 57 -11.47 8.25 9.74
CA LYS A 57 -10.84 9.39 10.43
C LYS A 57 -9.63 8.95 11.26
N ALA A 58 -9.75 7.86 12.03
CA ALA A 58 -8.64 7.33 12.82
C ALA A 58 -7.45 6.92 11.94
N GLN A 59 -7.71 6.24 10.81
CA GLN A 59 -6.67 5.88 9.85
C GLN A 59 -6.01 7.11 9.22
N ALA A 60 -6.81 8.13 8.87
CA ALA A 60 -6.29 9.37 8.33
C ALA A 60 -5.39 10.12 9.32
N GLU A 61 -5.73 10.14 10.62
CA GLU A 61 -4.88 10.75 11.66
C GLU A 61 -3.55 10.00 11.83
N VAL A 62 -3.57 8.66 11.82
CA VAL A 62 -2.33 7.85 11.88
C VAL A 62 -1.42 8.13 10.69
N GLU A 63 -1.98 8.17 9.48
CA GLU A 63 -1.20 8.47 8.27
C GLU A 63 -0.69 9.91 8.28
N LYS A 64 -1.49 10.87 8.75
CA LYS A 64 -1.07 12.27 8.91
C LYS A 64 0.08 12.41 9.91
N ALA A 65 0.01 11.73 11.05
CA ALA A 65 1.08 11.71 12.04
C ALA A 65 2.37 11.10 11.47
N ARG A 66 2.24 10.00 10.72
CA ARG A 66 3.36 9.36 10.00
C ARG A 66 4.00 10.31 9.00
N LEU A 67 3.20 10.99 8.17
CA LEU A 67 3.69 11.96 7.20
C LEU A 67 4.37 13.15 7.87
N ALA A 68 3.80 13.66 8.98
CA ALA A 68 4.40 14.74 9.75
C ALA A 68 5.76 14.35 10.35
N ALA A 69 5.88 13.13 10.90
CA ALA A 69 7.13 12.60 11.40
C ALA A 69 8.20 12.48 10.30
N LEU A 70 7.81 12.00 9.11
CA LEU A 70 8.70 11.93 7.94
C LEU A 70 9.14 13.31 7.48
N GLN A 71 8.24 14.30 7.42
CA GLN A 71 8.57 15.67 7.06
C GLN A 71 9.51 16.33 8.07
N ALA A 72 9.32 16.07 9.36
CA ALA A 72 10.20 16.57 10.41
C ALA A 72 11.61 15.96 10.30
N LEU A 73 11.71 14.66 9.98
CA LEU A 73 12.98 14.02 9.65
C LEU A 73 13.63 14.70 8.45
N TYR A 74 12.92 14.84 7.33
CA TYR A 74 13.46 15.45 6.11
C TYR A 74 14.04 16.85 6.32
N ARG A 75 13.49 17.66 7.25
CA ARG A 75 14.00 19.00 7.55
C ARG A 75 15.32 19.01 8.33
N ARG A 76 15.64 17.95 9.06
CA ARG A 76 16.84 17.85 9.91
C ARG A 76 18.02 17.17 9.23
N LEU A 77 17.78 16.50 8.10
CA LEU A 77 18.79 15.71 7.40
C LEU A 77 19.82 16.61 6.72
N ALA A 78 21.09 16.30 6.95
CA ALA A 78 22.23 16.94 6.30
C ALA A 78 22.44 16.44 4.87
N TYR A 79 23.39 17.07 4.16
CA TYR A 79 23.71 16.68 2.79
C TYR A 79 24.27 15.25 2.75
N GLY A 80 23.62 14.40 1.98
CA GLY A 80 23.96 12.99 1.93
C GLY A 80 23.06 12.09 2.76
N GLU A 81 22.23 12.65 3.64
CA GLU A 81 21.36 11.85 4.52
C GLU A 81 19.96 11.61 3.93
N LEU A 82 19.69 12.20 2.77
CA LEU A 82 18.46 12.03 2.03
C LEU A 82 18.82 11.75 0.57
N ILE A 83 18.25 10.69 0.02
CA ILE A 83 18.44 10.33 -1.38
C ILE A 83 17.08 10.24 -2.08
N GLN A 84 17.02 10.68 -3.33
CA GLN A 84 15.90 10.38 -4.21
C GLN A 84 16.28 9.16 -5.04
N VAL A 85 15.50 8.09 -4.91
CA VAL A 85 15.62 6.87 -5.70
C VAL A 85 14.52 6.88 -6.75
N SER A 86 14.90 6.70 -8.01
CA SER A 86 13.99 6.64 -9.14
C SER A 86 14.15 5.33 -9.89
N PHE A 87 13.05 4.61 -10.08
CA PHE A 87 12.96 3.40 -10.86
C PHE A 87 12.60 3.77 -12.29
N SER A 88 13.32 3.21 -13.27
CA SER A 88 12.99 3.35 -14.68
C SER A 88 13.30 2.07 -15.46
N GLY A 89 12.48 1.79 -16.48
CA GLY A 89 12.59 0.59 -17.31
C GLY A 89 12.52 -0.72 -16.53
N GLY A 90 12.84 -1.82 -17.20
CA GLY A 90 12.79 -3.17 -16.62
C GLY A 90 11.39 -3.71 -16.39
N GLU A 91 11.33 -4.88 -15.78
CA GLU A 91 10.12 -5.65 -15.57
C GLU A 91 9.98 -6.10 -14.12
N GLY A 92 8.75 -6.13 -13.62
CA GLY A 92 8.38 -6.67 -12.31
C GLY A 92 7.53 -7.93 -12.48
N TYR A 93 7.54 -8.83 -11.49
CA TYR A 93 6.73 -10.03 -11.49
C TYR A 93 5.35 -9.77 -10.85
N PHE A 94 4.31 -9.73 -11.69
CA PHE A 94 2.90 -9.50 -11.31
C PHE A 94 2.05 -10.69 -11.78
N TYR A 95 2.32 -11.89 -11.25
CA TYR A 95 1.88 -13.20 -11.78
C TYR A 95 2.46 -13.57 -13.17
N ARG A 96 2.84 -12.56 -13.95
CA ARG A 96 3.68 -12.61 -15.15
C ARG A 96 4.62 -11.40 -15.15
N TYR A 97 5.75 -11.47 -15.86
CA TYR A 97 6.63 -10.32 -16.01
C TYR A 97 5.93 -9.24 -16.82
N LYS A 98 5.97 -8.01 -16.31
CA LYS A 98 5.41 -6.84 -16.99
C LYS A 98 6.31 -5.63 -16.79
N PRO A 99 6.31 -4.67 -17.73
CA PRO A 99 7.01 -3.41 -17.55
C PRO A 99 6.56 -2.70 -16.28
N ILE A 100 7.53 -2.20 -15.51
CA ILE A 100 7.24 -1.31 -14.37
C ILE A 100 7.11 0.13 -14.85
N LEU A 101 6.17 0.87 -14.27
CA LEU A 101 6.03 2.30 -14.49
C LEU A 101 7.13 3.04 -13.72
N PRO A 102 7.66 4.16 -14.27
CA PRO A 102 8.62 4.98 -13.54
C PRO A 102 8.05 5.45 -12.20
N ASN A 103 8.84 5.33 -11.14
CA ASN A 103 8.45 5.75 -9.80
C ASN A 103 9.65 6.36 -9.07
N SER A 104 9.45 7.46 -8.38
CA SER A 104 10.48 8.13 -7.58
C SER A 104 10.01 8.31 -6.14
N PHE A 105 10.90 8.08 -5.19
CA PHE A 105 10.64 8.34 -3.78
C PHE A 105 11.90 8.84 -3.07
N MET A 106 11.67 9.43 -1.90
CA MET A 106 12.69 10.01 -1.04
C MET A 106 12.97 9.06 0.11
N LEU A 107 14.23 8.68 0.30
CA LEU A 107 14.64 7.70 1.30
C LEU A 107 15.67 8.32 2.25
N PRO A 108 15.30 8.60 3.51
CA PRO A 108 16.24 9.02 4.55
C PRO A 108 17.24 7.93 4.91
N ILE A 109 18.41 8.35 5.35
CA ILE A 109 19.40 7.49 5.97
C ILE A 109 18.84 6.86 7.25
N GLY A 110 19.19 5.61 7.51
CA GLY A 110 18.73 4.88 8.68
C GLY A 110 17.28 4.39 8.62
N THR A 111 16.58 4.59 7.49
CA THR A 111 15.17 4.20 7.36
C THR A 111 14.96 3.01 6.43
N ILE A 112 13.87 2.30 6.71
CA ILE A 112 13.32 1.23 5.87
C ILE A 112 11.90 1.65 5.50
N GLN A 113 11.61 1.73 4.20
CA GLN A 113 10.34 2.20 3.69
C GLN A 113 9.72 1.19 2.71
N LEU A 114 8.42 0.94 2.87
CA LEU A 114 7.64 0.18 1.88
C LEU A 114 7.43 1.05 0.65
N ILE A 115 7.81 0.53 -0.51
CA ILE A 115 7.63 1.13 -1.83
C ILE A 115 6.69 0.26 -2.65
N ARG A 116 5.91 0.90 -3.52
CA ARG A 116 4.94 0.23 -4.37
C ARG A 116 5.27 0.52 -5.83
N LEU A 117 5.68 -0.50 -6.56
CA LEU A 117 5.92 -0.40 -7.99
C LEU A 117 4.64 -0.78 -8.73
N GLN A 118 4.25 0.06 -9.66
CA GLN A 118 3.05 -0.18 -10.47
C GLN A 118 3.43 -0.71 -11.86
N SER A 119 2.49 -1.41 -12.48
CA SER A 119 2.53 -1.78 -13.89
C SER A 119 1.28 -1.23 -14.57
N THR A 120 1.26 -1.23 -15.91
CA THR A 120 0.07 -0.84 -16.70
C THR A 120 -1.16 -1.70 -16.40
N SER A 121 -0.96 -2.89 -15.84
CA SER A 121 -2.03 -3.76 -15.36
C SER A 121 -1.56 -4.65 -14.22
N GLY A 122 -2.40 -4.85 -13.21
CA GLY A 122 -2.14 -5.73 -12.07
C GLY A 122 -2.04 -4.98 -10.75
N GLU A 123 -1.96 -5.75 -9.67
CA GLU A 123 -1.76 -5.21 -8.32
C GLU A 123 -0.36 -4.59 -8.18
N PRO A 124 -0.17 -3.60 -7.30
CA PRO A 124 1.14 -3.03 -7.04
C PRO A 124 2.09 -4.08 -6.46
N LEU A 125 3.33 -4.09 -6.93
CA LEU A 125 4.41 -4.89 -6.38
C LEU A 125 4.98 -4.14 -5.18
N GLU A 126 4.83 -4.71 -3.99
CA GLU A 126 5.36 -4.15 -2.76
C GLU A 126 6.80 -4.61 -2.53
N LEU A 127 7.69 -3.67 -2.23
CA LEU A 127 9.10 -3.92 -1.91
C LEU A 127 9.51 -3.05 -0.73
N TRP A 128 10.54 -3.46 -0.01
CA TRP A 128 11.13 -2.66 1.06
C TRP A 128 12.45 -2.05 0.58
N ALA A 129 12.58 -0.74 0.69
CA ALA A 129 13.80 -0.01 0.39
C ALA A 129 14.44 0.48 1.69
N GLY A 130 15.74 0.24 1.84
CA GLY A 130 16.51 0.64 3.01
C GLY A 130 17.75 1.42 2.62
N TYR A 131 18.06 2.49 3.36
CA TYR A 131 19.26 3.29 3.10
C TYR A 131 20.14 3.41 4.34
N SER A 132 21.39 2.99 4.21
CA SER A 132 22.46 3.23 5.18
C SER A 132 23.64 3.92 4.49
N PRO A 133 24.59 4.53 5.23
CA PRO A 133 25.75 5.16 4.62
C PRO A 133 26.45 4.22 3.61
N GLY A 134 26.48 4.63 2.34
CA GLY A 134 27.11 3.87 1.26
C GLY A 134 26.38 2.59 0.81
N LYS A 135 25.17 2.28 1.31
CA LYS A 135 24.39 1.10 0.87
C LYS A 135 22.92 1.42 0.65
N LEU A 136 22.44 1.03 -0.52
CA LEU A 136 21.02 1.00 -0.85
C LEU A 136 20.58 -0.47 -0.91
N LEU A 137 19.59 -0.82 -0.09
CA LEU A 137 19.00 -2.15 -0.01
C LEU A 137 17.62 -2.12 -0.64
N LEU A 138 17.32 -3.15 -1.43
CA LEU A 138 15.97 -3.47 -1.85
C LEU A 138 15.66 -4.89 -1.43
N CYS A 139 14.50 -5.11 -0.82
CA CYS A 139 14.08 -6.38 -0.26
C CYS A 139 12.64 -6.74 -0.63
N SER A 140 12.35 -8.05 -0.74
CA SER A 140 10.99 -8.59 -0.92
C SER A 140 10.19 -8.65 0.39
N GLU A 141 10.89 -8.72 1.51
CA GLU A 141 10.32 -8.81 2.86
C GLU A 141 10.87 -7.67 3.71
N LYS A 142 10.14 -7.29 4.77
CA LYS A 142 10.57 -6.22 5.68
C LYS A 142 11.80 -6.69 6.46
N PRO A 143 12.97 -6.04 6.33
CA PRO A 143 14.09 -6.34 7.21
C PRO A 143 13.81 -5.81 8.62
N ASP A 144 14.23 -6.56 9.65
CA ASP A 144 14.15 -6.12 11.04
C ASP A 144 15.04 -4.90 11.31
N HIS A 145 16.25 -4.92 10.73
CA HIS A 145 17.28 -3.88 10.85
C HIS A 145 18.04 -3.73 9.53
N LEU A 146 18.51 -2.53 9.22
CA LEU A 146 19.32 -2.26 8.02
C LEU A 146 20.65 -3.04 7.97
N GLU A 147 21.17 -3.41 9.13
CA GLU A 147 22.41 -4.18 9.29
C GLU A 147 22.22 -5.68 9.05
N ARG A 148 21.00 -6.20 9.25
CA ARG A 148 20.68 -7.62 9.06
C ARG A 148 20.31 -7.88 7.61
N PHE A 149 21.32 -8.11 6.79
CA PHE A 149 21.15 -8.44 5.38
C PHE A 149 20.79 -9.92 5.17
N ASN A 150 19.57 -10.21 4.71
CA ASN A 150 19.19 -11.54 4.23
C ASN A 150 19.43 -11.64 2.71
N PRO A 151 20.48 -12.32 2.23
CA PRO A 151 20.79 -12.42 0.80
C PRO A 151 19.73 -13.13 -0.05
N ARG A 152 18.77 -13.84 0.58
CA ARG A 152 17.65 -14.51 -0.11
C ARG A 152 16.47 -13.57 -0.34
N ALA A 153 16.33 -12.53 0.48
CA ALA A 153 15.22 -11.59 0.42
C ALA A 153 15.66 -10.18 -0.01
N CYS A 154 16.95 -9.86 0.09
CA CYS A 154 17.52 -8.53 -0.12
C CYS A 154 18.68 -8.55 -1.12
N THR A 155 18.88 -7.42 -1.82
CA THR A 155 19.98 -7.21 -2.77
C THR A 155 20.57 -5.85 -2.46
N VAL A 156 21.89 -5.81 -2.44
CA VAL A 156 22.66 -4.57 -2.31
C VAL A 156 22.73 -3.97 -3.70
N VAL A 157 22.09 -2.81 -3.86
CA VAL A 157 22.07 -2.08 -5.13
C VAL A 157 23.34 -1.25 -5.29
N ILE A 158 23.87 -0.68 -4.20
CA ILE A 158 25.08 0.16 -4.18
C ILE A 158 26.01 -0.34 -3.09
N ASP A 159 27.30 -0.50 -3.40
CA ASP A 159 28.33 -0.89 -2.43
C ASP A 159 29.48 0.13 -2.35
N HIS A 160 29.66 0.70 -1.15
CA HIS A 160 30.79 1.43 -0.55
C HIS A 160 31.55 2.54 -1.33
N HIS A 161 31.37 2.73 -2.64
CA HIS A 161 32.13 3.69 -3.48
C HIS A 161 31.26 4.80 -4.08
N TRP A 162 30.18 5.15 -3.38
CA TRP A 162 29.26 6.18 -3.83
C TRP A 162 29.75 7.57 -3.42
N GLU A 163 30.13 8.39 -4.40
CA GLU A 163 30.39 9.81 -4.18
C GLU A 163 29.06 10.58 -4.00
N ARG A 164 28.97 11.34 -2.92
CA ARG A 164 27.80 12.18 -2.64
C ARG A 164 27.62 13.22 -3.76
N GLY A 165 26.40 13.38 -4.25
CA GLY A 165 26.02 14.32 -5.31
C GLY A 165 25.96 13.74 -6.71
N GLN A 166 26.54 12.56 -6.96
CA GLN A 166 26.52 11.94 -8.28
C GLN A 166 25.24 11.12 -8.51
N SER A 167 24.79 11.06 -9.77
CA SER A 167 23.65 10.26 -10.21
C SER A 167 24.11 8.92 -10.75
N TYR A 168 23.62 7.83 -10.16
CA TYR A 168 24.03 6.47 -10.56
C TYR A 168 22.87 5.79 -11.27
N ARG A 169 23.15 5.17 -12.42
CA ARG A 169 22.23 4.24 -13.08
C ARG A 169 22.68 2.82 -12.78
N ILE A 170 21.86 2.08 -12.05
CA ILE A 170 22.23 0.75 -11.58
C ILE A 170 21.22 -0.25 -12.10
N THR A 171 21.71 -1.27 -12.79
CA THR A 171 20.91 -2.45 -13.09
C THR A 171 20.98 -3.37 -11.89
N VAL A 172 19.83 -3.74 -11.32
CA VAL A 172 19.78 -4.62 -10.13
C VAL A 172 20.61 -5.89 -10.39
N PRO A 173 21.78 -6.04 -9.74
CA PRO A 173 22.85 -6.92 -10.24
C PRO A 173 22.57 -8.40 -9.98
N ARG A 174 21.74 -8.70 -8.97
CA ARG A 174 21.34 -10.07 -8.63
C ARG A 174 19.88 -10.10 -8.20
N PRO A 175 19.06 -10.99 -8.79
CA PRO A 175 17.70 -11.21 -8.32
C PRO A 175 17.73 -11.94 -6.98
N TRP A 176 16.92 -11.48 -6.02
CA TRP A 176 16.73 -12.11 -4.70
C TRP A 176 16.45 -13.61 -4.80
N ASN A 177 15.75 -14.00 -5.87
CA ASN A 177 15.46 -15.38 -6.23
C ASN A 177 15.96 -15.65 -7.65
N LYS A 178 16.96 -16.51 -7.80
CA LYS A 178 17.55 -16.89 -9.11
C LYS A 178 16.55 -17.54 -10.07
N LYS A 179 15.51 -18.21 -9.56
CA LYS A 179 14.50 -18.91 -10.37
C LYS A 179 13.34 -18.01 -10.77
N ARG A 180 12.92 -17.10 -9.88
CA ARG A 180 11.81 -16.14 -10.12
C ARG A 180 12.13 -14.77 -9.51
N PRO A 181 12.96 -13.95 -10.19
CA PRO A 181 13.19 -12.56 -9.79
C PRO A 181 11.90 -11.78 -9.61
N LEU A 182 11.78 -10.98 -8.55
CA LEU A 182 10.69 -9.98 -8.48
C LEU A 182 10.92 -8.84 -9.47
N LEU A 183 12.17 -8.51 -9.78
CA LEU A 183 12.57 -7.46 -10.71
C LEU A 183 13.61 -7.99 -11.71
N LYS A 184 13.52 -7.56 -12.97
CA LYS A 184 14.48 -7.84 -14.05
C LYS A 184 14.83 -6.56 -14.80
N ASN A 185 16.12 -6.38 -15.11
CA ASN A 185 16.61 -5.27 -15.94
C ASN A 185 16.13 -3.87 -15.50
N VAL A 186 15.82 -3.70 -14.22
CA VAL A 186 15.37 -2.43 -13.66
C VAL A 186 16.56 -1.50 -13.50
N HIS A 187 16.40 -0.26 -13.95
CA HIS A 187 17.37 0.79 -13.74
C HIS A 187 16.97 1.63 -12.54
N LEU A 188 17.91 1.79 -11.62
CA LEU A 188 17.77 2.65 -10.46
C LEU A 188 18.62 3.88 -10.68
N HIS A 189 17.98 5.03 -10.63
CA HIS A 189 18.60 6.35 -10.67
C HIS A 189 18.57 6.94 -9.27
N VAL A 190 19.75 7.09 -8.66
CA VAL A 190 19.84 7.63 -7.31
C VAL A 190 20.55 8.97 -7.33
N LYS A 191 19.91 10.00 -6.75
CA LYS A 191 20.43 11.37 -6.70
C LYS A 191 20.24 11.99 -5.33
N TYR A 192 21.07 12.97 -4.99
CA TYR A 192 20.88 13.77 -3.79
C TYR A 192 19.99 14.95 -4.14
N PRO A 193 18.84 15.10 -3.48
CA PRO A 193 18.01 16.28 -3.67
C PRO A 193 18.81 17.51 -3.21
N PRO A 194 18.69 18.65 -3.89
CA PRO A 194 19.26 19.90 -3.39
C PRO A 194 18.65 20.18 -2.01
N ILE A 195 19.50 20.40 -1.01
CA ILE A 195 19.03 20.96 0.25
C ILE A 195 18.50 22.34 -0.12
N ARG A 196 17.19 22.57 0.01
CA ARG A 196 16.72 23.95 0.07
C ARG A 196 17.50 24.60 1.21
N PRO A 197 18.23 25.69 0.98
CA PRO A 197 18.84 26.42 2.07
C PRO A 197 17.69 26.96 2.92
N ALA A 198 17.28 26.19 3.92
CA ALA A 198 16.50 26.70 5.01
C ALA A 198 17.50 27.43 5.90
N ASP A 199 17.47 28.76 5.81
CA ASP A 199 17.86 29.65 6.91
C ASP A 199 19.25 29.46 7.51
N ARG A 200 20.31 29.43 6.67
CA ARG A 200 21.67 29.82 7.12
C ARG A 200 21.82 31.36 7.10
N CYS A 201 20.85 32.04 7.70
CA CYS A 201 20.95 33.44 8.10
C CYS A 201 20.38 33.54 9.51
N ARG A 202 21.13 33.05 10.50
CA ARG A 202 21.11 33.51 11.89
C ARG A 202 22.47 33.29 12.51
#